data_AF-A0AA46T960-F1
#
_entry.id   AF-A0AA46T960-F1
#
_cell.length_a   1.000
_cell.length_b   1.000
_cell.length_c   1.000
_cell.angle_alpha   90.00
_cell.angle_beta   90.00
_cell.angle_gamma   90.00
#
_symmetry.space_group_name_H-M   'P 1'
#
loop_
_entity.id
_entity.type
_entity.pdbx_description
1 polymer ?
#
loop_
_entity_poly.entity_id
_entity_poly.type
_entity_poly.pdbx_seq_one_letter_code
_entity_poly.pdbx_strand_id
1 'polypeptide(L)'
;MARLNLKNTLFILISGFLVAACGNNGSLSSSQLSSTTGDNASSGIQTPDPTPTPSPSPSPTASPSPSPTPEAALAVAPIWEAAKADGKLWTAHVMTQLEVLGDDLLDVIPADGATFCPKYNSLTRDQRKNFWVYLMSQMAKYESSFNTNLNYTEDFDDSSGNSVISAGLLQLSVESGNAYGCGLKSTSDLHDPYKNLSCGIRILNRWMGRDARIAGQVSGSWKGGARYWAVLRSTNSPYAKIVAATKAISICK
;
A
#
# COMPACT_ATOMS: atom_id res chain seq x y z
N MET A 1 26.91 6.51 25.59
CA MET A 1 26.67 6.27 24.15
C MET A 1 26.71 4.78 23.90
N ALA A 2 25.55 4.12 23.85
CA ALA A 2 25.47 2.68 23.63
C ALA A 2 25.60 2.37 22.14
N ARG A 3 26.67 1.65 21.75
CA ARG A 3 26.82 1.10 20.40
C ARG A 3 25.77 0.00 20.23
N LEU A 4 24.78 0.22 19.35
CA LEU A 4 23.85 -0.81 18.93
C LEU A 4 24.67 -1.84 18.12
N ASN A 5 24.82 -3.03 18.67
CA ASN A 5 25.58 -4.12 18.08
C ASN A 5 24.70 -4.74 16.96
N LEU A 6 24.85 -4.24 15.74
CA LEU A 6 24.11 -4.67 14.55
C LEU A 6 24.66 -6.02 14.04
N LYS A 7 24.66 -7.04 14.90
CA LYS A 7 24.93 -8.44 14.54
C LYS A 7 23.59 -9.15 14.45
N ASN A 8 22.83 -8.88 13.40
CA ASN A 8 21.58 -9.57 13.16
C ASN A 8 21.56 -9.98 11.70
N THR A 9 22.13 -11.16 11.44
CA THR A 9 22.30 -11.77 10.11
C THR A 9 21.01 -11.67 9.30
N LEU A 10 21.01 -10.80 8.30
CA LEU A 10 19.89 -10.58 7.39
C LEU A 10 19.84 -11.75 6.41
N PHE A 11 19.19 -12.86 6.77
CA PHE A 11 18.84 -13.89 5.80
C PHE A 11 17.69 -13.38 4.92
N ILE A 12 18.04 -12.74 3.79
CA ILE A 12 17.13 -12.55 2.65
C ILE A 12 17.10 -13.88 1.90
N LEU A 13 16.10 -14.72 2.18
CA LEU A 13 15.84 -15.89 1.34
C LEU A 13 15.23 -15.39 0.02
N ILE A 14 16.07 -15.24 -1.00
CA ILE A 14 15.62 -15.09 -2.40
C ILE A 14 14.92 -16.40 -2.77
N SER A 15 13.62 -16.46 -2.52
CA SER A 15 12.79 -17.59 -2.94
C SER A 15 12.60 -17.47 -4.45
N GLY A 16 13.48 -18.11 -5.22
CA GLY A 16 13.36 -18.23 -6.66
C GLY A 16 12.04 -18.88 -7.02
N PHE A 17 11.17 -18.13 -7.71
CA PHE A 17 9.95 -18.66 -8.32
C PHE A 17 10.10 -18.58 -9.84
N LEU A 18 10.16 -19.76 -10.47
CA LEU A 18 9.91 -19.90 -11.90
C LEU A 18 8.48 -19.40 -12.20
N VAL A 19 8.37 -18.42 -13.10
CA VAL A 19 7.09 -18.05 -13.72
C VAL A 19 6.91 -18.95 -14.93
N ALA A 20 6.03 -19.95 -14.81
CA ALA A 20 5.51 -20.67 -15.97
C ALA A 20 4.49 -19.77 -16.67
N ALA A 21 4.85 -19.25 -17.84
CA ALA A 21 3.95 -18.51 -18.71
C ALA A 21 3.12 -19.50 -19.55
N CYS A 22 1.86 -19.70 -19.19
CA CYS A 22 0.87 -20.27 -20.11
C CYS A 22 0.18 -19.12 -20.83
N GLY A 23 0.56 -18.89 -22.09
CA GLY A 23 -0.15 -17.99 -22.98
C GLY A 23 -1.47 -18.61 -23.41
N ASN A 24 -2.56 -17.86 -23.33
CA ASN A 24 -3.81 -18.22 -23.99
C ASN A 24 -4.34 -17.01 -24.77
N ASN A 25 -4.43 -17.20 -26.08
CA ASN A 25 -5.02 -16.28 -27.04
C ASN A 25 -6.53 -16.26 -26.87
N GLY A 26 -7.09 -15.09 -26.58
CA GLY A 26 -8.54 -14.84 -26.56
C GLY A 26 -8.88 -13.68 -27.48
N SER A 27 -9.34 -14.01 -28.69
CA SER A 27 -9.85 -13.08 -29.71
C SER A 27 -11.15 -12.42 -29.22
N LEU A 28 -11.24 -11.09 -29.29
CA LEU A 28 -12.46 -10.32 -29.04
C LEU A 28 -13.17 -10.09 -30.38
N SER A 29 -14.30 -10.77 -30.57
CA SER A 29 -15.21 -10.61 -31.72
C SER A 29 -16.21 -9.50 -31.43
N SER A 30 -16.31 -8.56 -32.36
CA SER A 30 -17.26 -7.43 -32.37
C SER A 30 -18.68 -7.92 -32.68
N SER A 31 -19.68 -7.43 -31.94
CA SER A 31 -21.10 -7.64 -32.25
C SER A 31 -21.74 -6.38 -32.83
N GLN A 32 -22.59 -6.62 -33.82
CA GLN A 32 -23.11 -5.73 -34.84
C GLN A 32 -24.28 -4.85 -34.35
N LEU A 33 -24.37 -3.63 -34.89
CA LEU A 33 -25.61 -2.85 -34.95
C LEU A 33 -26.48 -3.37 -36.11
N SER A 34 -27.74 -3.68 -35.83
CA SER A 34 -28.80 -3.85 -36.84
C SER A 34 -29.73 -2.64 -36.79
N SER A 35 -29.93 -1.99 -37.93
CA SER A 35 -30.92 -0.94 -38.14
C SER A 35 -32.05 -1.50 -39.00
N THR A 36 -33.29 -1.37 -38.52
CA THR A 36 -34.50 -1.73 -39.25
C THR A 36 -35.28 -0.49 -39.66
N THR A 37 -35.77 -0.59 -40.88
CA THR A 37 -36.57 0.30 -41.73
C THR A 37 -37.94 0.65 -41.15
N GLY A 38 -38.54 1.75 -41.62
CA GLY A 38 -39.97 2.03 -41.44
C GLY A 38 -40.43 3.40 -41.94
N ASP A 39 -40.63 3.55 -43.24
CA ASP A 39 -41.49 4.59 -43.82
C ASP A 39 -42.96 4.22 -43.65
N ASN A 40 -43.82 5.15 -43.21
CA ASN A 40 -45.15 5.31 -43.83
C ASN A 40 -45.84 6.62 -43.39
N ALA A 41 -46.38 7.33 -44.39
CA ALA A 41 -47.18 8.54 -44.25
C ALA A 41 -48.68 8.21 -44.12
N SER A 42 -49.43 9.00 -43.34
CA SER A 42 -50.84 9.28 -43.66
C SER A 42 -51.35 10.51 -42.91
N SER A 43 -52.13 11.29 -43.65
CA SER A 43 -52.70 12.59 -43.34
C SER A 43 -53.95 12.48 -42.46
N GLY A 44 -54.18 13.48 -41.60
CA GLY A 44 -55.39 13.64 -40.80
C GLY A 44 -55.50 15.04 -40.22
N ILE A 45 -56.36 15.86 -40.81
CA ILE A 45 -56.73 17.20 -40.35
C ILE A 45 -57.56 17.08 -39.06
N GLN A 46 -57.09 17.68 -37.97
CA GLN A 46 -57.90 17.98 -36.79
C GLN A 46 -57.58 19.39 -36.27
N THR A 47 -58.64 20.11 -35.91
CA THR A 47 -58.72 21.49 -35.40
C THR A 47 -57.94 21.73 -34.10
N PRO A 48 -57.43 22.95 -33.85
CA PRO A 48 -56.67 23.25 -32.63
C PRO A 48 -57.60 23.36 -31.41
N ASP A 49 -57.33 22.50 -30.42
CA ASP A 49 -57.90 22.53 -29.06
C ASP A 49 -57.25 23.67 -28.25
N PRO A 50 -57.93 24.36 -27.31
CA PRO A 50 -57.35 25.49 -26.61
C PRO A 50 -56.26 25.02 -25.63
N THR A 51 -55.08 25.62 -25.78
CA THR A 51 -53.90 25.44 -24.94
C THR A 51 -54.22 25.47 -23.45
N PRO A 52 -53.98 24.39 -22.68
CA PRO A 52 -54.00 24.48 -21.22
C PRO A 52 -52.80 25.31 -20.74
N THR A 53 -53.07 26.30 -19.89
CA THR A 53 -52.09 27.13 -19.19
C THR A 53 -51.05 26.25 -18.49
N PRO A 54 -49.72 26.50 -18.62
CA PRO A 54 -48.73 25.72 -17.91
C PRO A 54 -48.85 25.97 -16.41
N SER A 55 -49.09 24.90 -15.65
CA SER A 55 -48.92 24.88 -14.19
C SER A 55 -47.46 25.21 -13.85
N PRO A 56 -47.17 26.03 -12.82
CA PRO A 56 -45.80 26.28 -12.43
C PRO A 56 -45.12 24.97 -12.01
N SER A 57 -44.03 24.63 -12.70
CA SER A 57 -43.15 23.52 -12.31
C SER A 57 -42.58 23.81 -10.91
N PRO A 58 -42.60 22.86 -9.96
CA PRO A 58 -41.90 23.04 -8.70
C PRO A 58 -40.41 23.28 -9.00
N SER A 59 -39.87 24.35 -8.41
CA SER A 59 -38.45 24.67 -8.44
C SER A 59 -37.65 23.47 -7.91
N PRO A 60 -36.56 23.03 -8.58
CA PRO A 60 -35.75 21.93 -8.07
C PRO A 60 -35.26 22.31 -6.67
N THR A 61 -35.65 21.50 -5.69
CA THR A 61 -35.14 21.61 -4.33
C THR A 61 -33.62 21.56 -4.43
N ALA A 62 -32.95 22.61 -3.96
CA ALA A 62 -31.51 22.67 -3.93
C ALA A 62 -30.98 21.38 -3.29
N SER A 63 -30.24 20.59 -4.07
CA SER A 63 -29.51 19.43 -3.57
C SER A 63 -28.68 19.89 -2.38
N PRO A 64 -28.70 19.19 -1.23
CA PRO A 64 -27.84 19.54 -0.12
C PRO A 64 -26.40 19.57 -0.64
N SER A 65 -25.76 20.72 -0.48
CA SER A 65 -24.33 20.91 -0.68
C SER A 65 -23.61 19.77 0.06
N PRO A 66 -22.66 19.04 -0.55
CA PRO A 66 -21.91 18.03 0.17
C PRO A 66 -21.27 18.71 1.38
N SER A 67 -21.67 18.26 2.57
CA SER A 67 -20.99 18.59 3.81
C SER A 67 -19.49 18.39 3.60
N PRO A 68 -18.61 19.28 4.07
CA PRO A 68 -17.18 19.09 3.89
C PRO A 68 -16.83 17.71 4.43
N THR A 69 -16.35 16.84 3.53
CA THR A 69 -15.63 15.63 3.89
C THR A 69 -14.64 16.03 4.95
N PRO A 70 -14.66 15.45 6.17
CA PRO A 70 -13.60 15.68 7.13
C PRO A 70 -12.31 15.38 6.40
N GLU A 71 -11.56 16.43 6.11
CA GLU A 71 -10.17 16.38 5.71
C GLU A 71 -9.55 15.29 6.56
N ALA A 72 -9.05 14.24 5.90
CA ALA A 72 -8.54 13.03 6.52
C ALA A 72 -7.32 13.37 7.38
N ALA A 73 -7.58 13.99 8.53
CA ALA A 73 -6.60 14.31 9.53
C ALA A 73 -6.06 12.97 10.02
N LEU A 74 -4.75 12.80 9.89
CA LEU A 74 -4.03 11.66 10.45
C LEU A 74 -4.50 11.45 11.88
N ALA A 75 -5.29 10.39 12.10
CA ALA A 75 -5.75 10.03 13.45
C ALA A 75 -4.60 9.58 14.36
N VAL A 76 -3.42 9.32 13.75
CA VAL A 76 -2.20 8.83 14.38
C VAL A 76 -1.00 9.44 13.65
N ALA A 77 -0.14 10.17 14.36
CA ALA A 77 1.11 10.68 13.78
C ALA A 77 2.19 9.58 13.72
N PRO A 78 2.75 9.26 12.53
CA PRO A 78 3.89 8.35 12.40
C PRO A 78 5.13 8.88 13.14
N ILE A 79 5.92 7.99 13.72
CA ILE A 79 6.96 8.40 14.67
C ILE A 79 8.15 9.12 14.03
N TRP A 80 8.30 9.06 12.69
CA TRP A 80 9.31 9.84 11.99
C TRP A 80 8.99 11.33 11.97
N GLU A 81 7.73 11.75 12.18
CA GLU A 81 7.35 13.17 12.11
C GLU A 81 7.98 13.99 13.22
N ALA A 82 8.07 13.40 14.42
CA ALA A 82 8.76 14.00 15.54
C ALA A 82 10.28 13.85 15.45
N ALA A 83 10.77 12.84 14.73
CA ALA A 83 12.19 12.51 14.66
C ALA A 83 12.94 13.26 13.56
N LYS A 84 12.26 13.63 12.47
CA LYS A 84 12.87 14.15 11.23
C LYS A 84 12.10 15.35 10.71
N ALA A 85 12.83 16.39 10.29
CA ALA A 85 12.23 17.60 9.71
C ALA A 85 11.33 17.28 8.50
N ASP A 86 11.77 16.36 7.64
CA ASP A 86 11.01 15.91 6.46
C ASP A 86 9.94 14.87 6.77
N GLY A 87 9.76 14.47 8.04
CA GLY A 87 8.88 13.35 8.41
C GLY A 87 7.43 13.56 7.96
N LYS A 88 6.91 14.80 8.00
CA LYS A 88 5.57 15.11 7.49
C LYS A 88 5.46 14.90 5.97
N LEU A 89 6.52 15.20 5.22
CA LEU A 89 6.57 14.95 3.77
C LEU A 89 6.58 13.44 3.48
N TRP A 90 7.30 12.66 4.28
CA TRP A 90 7.28 11.20 4.18
C TRP A 90 5.90 10.62 4.47
N THR A 91 5.21 11.13 5.49
CA THR A 91 3.82 10.77 5.79
C THR A 91 2.91 11.04 4.59
N ALA A 92 2.93 12.27 4.06
CA ALA A 92 2.09 12.67 2.93
C ALA A 92 2.34 11.79 1.69
N HIS A 93 3.61 11.49 1.42
CA HIS A 93 4.01 10.59 0.34
C HIS A 93 3.45 9.18 0.53
N VAL A 94 3.66 8.56 1.69
CA VAL A 94 3.19 7.18 1.95
C VAL A 94 1.67 7.11 1.93
N MET A 95 0.96 8.07 2.52
CA MET A 95 -0.50 8.15 2.46
C MET A 95 -1.00 8.17 1.00
N THR A 96 -0.35 8.94 0.14
CA THR A 96 -0.68 9.02 -1.30
C THR A 96 -0.36 7.70 -2.02
N GLN A 97 0.83 7.15 -1.78
CA GLN A 97 1.29 5.96 -2.49
C GLN A 97 0.58 4.68 -2.06
N LEU A 98 0.01 4.62 -0.85
CA LEU A 98 -0.83 3.50 -0.44
C LEU A 98 -2.09 3.36 -1.31
N GLU A 99 -2.66 4.46 -1.80
CA GLU A 99 -3.81 4.39 -2.73
C GLU A 99 -3.43 3.95 -4.15
N VAL A 100 -2.15 4.00 -4.49
CA VAL A 100 -1.66 3.67 -5.84
C VAL A 100 -1.00 2.29 -5.88
N LEU A 101 -0.34 1.90 -4.79
CA LEU A 101 0.55 0.74 -4.72
C LEU A 101 0.12 -0.29 -3.66
N GLY A 102 -0.90 0.03 -2.85
CA GLY A 102 -1.20 -0.64 -1.59
C GLY A 102 -2.60 -1.24 -1.48
N ASP A 103 -3.27 -1.56 -2.60
CA ASP A 103 -4.65 -2.08 -2.55
C ASP A 103 -4.82 -3.28 -1.62
N ASP A 104 -3.95 -4.29 -1.70
CA ASP A 104 -4.02 -5.46 -0.81
C ASP A 104 -3.75 -5.08 0.66
N LEU A 105 -2.88 -4.09 0.92
CA LEU A 105 -2.66 -3.58 2.28
C LEU A 105 -3.95 -2.98 2.86
N LEU A 106 -4.73 -2.32 2.02
CA LEU A 106 -5.93 -1.60 2.42
C LEU A 106 -7.17 -2.49 2.44
N ASP A 107 -7.26 -3.50 1.57
CA ASP A 107 -8.47 -4.31 1.39
C ASP A 107 -8.43 -5.64 2.15
N VAL A 108 -7.26 -6.26 2.29
CA VAL A 108 -7.15 -7.54 2.98
C VAL A 108 -7.37 -7.38 4.48
N ILE A 109 -8.14 -8.30 5.07
CA ILE A 109 -8.25 -8.45 6.53
C ILE A 109 -7.20 -9.49 6.96
N PRO A 110 -6.10 -9.07 7.61
CA PRO A 110 -5.02 -9.97 7.97
C PRO A 110 -5.42 -10.92 9.09
N ALA A 111 -5.04 -12.20 8.97
CA ALA A 111 -5.31 -13.23 9.98
C ALA A 111 -4.69 -12.92 11.36
N ASP A 112 -3.59 -12.16 11.38
CA ASP A 112 -2.92 -11.66 12.59
C ASP A 112 -3.21 -10.17 12.84
N GLY A 113 -4.27 -9.62 12.24
CA GLY A 113 -4.69 -8.24 12.44
C GLY A 113 -4.84 -7.90 13.92
N ALA A 114 -5.48 -8.76 14.70
CA ALA A 114 -5.68 -8.52 16.14
C ALA A 114 -4.38 -8.50 16.97
N THR A 115 -3.28 -9.07 16.45
CA THR A 115 -1.95 -8.99 17.09
C THR A 115 -1.39 -7.57 16.99
N PHE A 116 -1.44 -6.97 15.81
CA PHE A 116 -0.91 -5.63 15.54
C PHE A 116 -1.91 -4.51 15.83
N CYS A 117 -3.20 -4.77 15.63
CA CYS A 117 -4.29 -3.83 15.73
C CYS A 117 -5.60 -4.57 16.02
N PRO A 118 -6.02 -4.71 17.30
CA PRO A 118 -7.25 -5.41 17.71
C PRO A 118 -8.51 -5.01 16.92
N LYS A 119 -8.61 -3.74 16.53
CA LYS A 119 -9.74 -3.20 15.76
C LYS A 119 -9.53 -3.16 14.24
N TYR A 120 -8.50 -3.82 13.69
CA TYR A 120 -8.17 -3.74 12.25
C TYR A 120 -9.38 -4.02 11.34
N ASN A 121 -10.17 -5.03 11.67
CA ASN A 121 -11.33 -5.43 10.87
C ASN A 121 -12.41 -4.34 10.78
N SER A 122 -12.52 -3.48 11.81
CA SER A 122 -13.48 -2.37 11.83
C SER A 122 -12.93 -1.07 11.25
N LEU A 123 -11.66 -1.03 10.84
CA LEU A 123 -11.05 0.19 10.31
C LEU A 123 -11.57 0.51 8.92
N THR A 124 -11.89 1.79 8.69
CA THR A 124 -12.09 2.34 7.36
C THR A 124 -10.80 2.28 6.54
N ARG A 125 -10.89 2.39 5.21
CA ARG A 125 -9.72 2.42 4.32
C ARG A 125 -8.72 3.51 4.71
N ASP A 126 -9.20 4.71 5.06
CA ASP A 126 -8.35 5.80 5.56
C ASP A 126 -7.66 5.49 6.89
N GLN A 127 -8.36 4.84 7.82
CA GLN A 127 -7.75 4.39 9.07
C GLN A 127 -6.71 3.29 8.83
N ARG A 128 -6.91 2.41 7.84
CA ARG A 128 -5.90 1.42 7.44
C ARG A 128 -4.66 2.08 6.87
N LYS A 129 -4.79 3.16 6.08
CA LYS A 129 -3.63 3.97 5.66
C LYS A 129 -2.85 4.49 6.87
N ASN A 130 -3.54 5.11 7.82
CA ASN A 130 -2.91 5.61 9.06
C ASN A 130 -2.14 4.50 9.80
N PHE A 131 -2.71 3.29 9.90
CA PHE A 131 -2.04 2.13 10.49
C PHE A 131 -0.76 1.76 9.71
N TRP A 132 -0.84 1.63 8.39
CA TRP A 132 0.30 1.22 7.56
C TRP A 132 1.43 2.25 7.59
N VAL A 133 1.11 3.55 7.52
CA VAL A 133 2.14 4.59 7.63
C VAL A 133 2.81 4.55 9.00
N TYR A 134 2.02 4.36 10.07
CA TYR A 134 2.58 4.22 11.41
C TYR A 134 3.47 2.97 11.54
N LEU A 135 3.03 1.81 11.05
CA LEU A 135 3.83 0.58 11.03
C LEU A 135 5.14 0.76 10.26
N MET A 136 5.10 1.36 9.06
CA MET A 136 6.30 1.64 8.26
C MET A 136 7.27 2.57 9.00
N SER A 137 6.76 3.57 9.74
CA SER A 137 7.62 4.43 10.56
C SER A 137 8.29 3.67 11.71
N GLN A 138 7.59 2.71 12.31
CA GLN A 138 8.16 1.81 13.30
C GLN A 138 9.24 0.91 12.69
N MET A 139 9.01 0.38 11.48
CA MET A 139 10.02 -0.39 10.74
C MET A 139 11.27 0.45 10.47
N ALA A 140 11.11 1.64 9.89
CA ALA A 140 12.23 2.53 9.56
C ALA A 140 13.08 2.93 10.78
N LYS A 141 12.46 3.07 11.95
CA LYS A 141 13.19 3.28 13.21
C LYS A 141 14.17 2.14 13.51
N TYR A 142 13.74 0.90 13.36
CA TYR A 142 14.55 -0.26 13.72
C TYR A 142 15.48 -0.71 12.61
N GLU A 143 15.15 -0.44 11.35
CA GLU A 143 16.01 -0.74 10.20
C GLU A 143 17.15 0.27 10.05
N SER A 144 16.87 1.57 10.22
CA SER A 144 17.85 2.62 9.88
C SER A 144 17.97 3.75 10.90
N SER A 145 17.19 3.74 11.98
CA SER A 145 17.02 4.92 12.84
C SER A 145 16.65 6.18 12.05
N PHE A 146 15.83 6.01 11.00
CA PHE A 146 15.44 7.07 10.05
C PHE A 146 16.58 7.71 9.27
N ASN A 147 17.71 7.01 9.11
CA ASN A 147 18.83 7.47 8.31
C ASN A 147 18.66 7.05 6.84
N THR A 148 18.32 8.00 5.98
CA THR A 148 18.16 7.77 4.54
C THR A 148 19.47 7.39 3.84
N ASN A 149 20.62 7.74 4.41
CA ASN A 149 21.94 7.49 3.82
C ASN A 149 22.64 6.24 4.39
N LEU A 150 21.96 5.45 5.23
CA LEU A 150 22.54 4.25 5.81
C LEU A 150 22.74 3.18 4.74
N ASN A 151 23.95 2.61 4.69
CA ASN A 151 24.29 1.43 3.92
C ASN A 151 24.78 0.32 4.85
N TYR A 152 24.43 -0.91 4.51
CA TYR A 152 24.95 -2.11 5.13
C TYR A 152 25.33 -3.10 4.02
N THR A 153 26.58 -3.57 4.05
CA THR A 153 27.04 -4.63 3.15
C THR A 153 26.66 -5.96 3.78
N GLU A 154 25.91 -6.75 3.03
CA GLU A 154 25.46 -8.06 3.44
C GLU A 154 26.56 -9.12 3.28
N ASP A 155 26.46 -10.19 4.07
CA ASP A 155 27.36 -11.35 4.00
C ASP A 155 26.99 -12.33 2.85
N PHE A 156 26.17 -11.89 1.89
CA PHE A 156 25.76 -12.68 0.72
C PHE A 156 25.81 -11.85 -0.56
N ASP A 157 25.96 -12.54 -1.69
CA ASP A 157 26.13 -11.92 -2.99
C ASP A 157 24.81 -11.85 -3.78
N ASP A 158 24.75 -10.87 -4.69
CA ASP A 158 23.71 -10.76 -5.72
C ASP A 158 23.89 -11.84 -6.80
N SER A 159 22.96 -11.90 -7.76
CA SER A 159 23.07 -12.86 -8.87
C SER A 159 24.31 -12.68 -9.76
N SER A 160 25.00 -11.54 -9.65
CA SER A 160 26.24 -11.22 -10.37
C SER A 160 27.50 -11.50 -9.56
N GLY A 161 27.37 -11.99 -8.32
CA GLY A 161 28.50 -12.32 -7.43
C GLY A 161 29.08 -11.12 -6.68
N ASN A 162 28.37 -9.98 -6.62
CA ASN A 162 28.78 -8.83 -5.80
C ASN A 162 28.04 -8.84 -4.47
N SER A 163 28.69 -8.44 -3.38
CA SER A 163 28.03 -8.35 -2.08
C SER A 163 26.83 -7.40 -2.13
N VAL A 164 25.68 -7.88 -1.63
CA VAL A 164 24.45 -7.10 -1.61
C VAL A 164 24.61 -5.90 -0.68
N ILE A 165 24.10 -4.74 -1.10
CA ILE A 165 24.03 -3.55 -0.25
C ILE A 165 22.58 -3.26 0.08
N SER A 166 22.27 -3.31 1.37
CA SER A 166 21.01 -2.82 1.94
C SER A 166 21.14 -1.33 2.26
N ALA A 167 20.15 -0.54 1.84
CA ALA A 167 20.23 0.92 1.87
C ALA A 167 18.92 1.62 2.27
N GLY A 168 19.10 2.79 2.87
CA GLY A 168 18.03 3.73 3.18
C GLY A 168 17.09 3.32 4.31
N LEU A 169 15.91 3.97 4.32
CA LEU A 169 14.99 3.94 5.46
C LEU A 169 14.56 2.52 5.87
N LEU A 170 14.26 1.68 4.89
CA LEU A 170 13.76 0.32 5.06
C LEU A 170 14.79 -0.76 4.72
N GLN A 171 16.08 -0.39 4.61
CA GLN A 171 17.20 -1.31 4.31
C GLN A 171 16.86 -2.27 3.16
N LEU A 172 16.61 -1.68 1.98
CA LEU A 172 16.29 -2.40 0.76
C LEU A 172 17.54 -2.60 -0.10
N SER A 173 17.52 -3.54 -1.04
CA SER A 173 18.58 -3.66 -2.06
C SER A 173 18.01 -3.52 -3.47
N VAL A 174 18.86 -3.15 -4.43
CA VAL A 174 18.42 -2.83 -5.81
C VAL A 174 17.82 -4.05 -6.49
N GLU A 175 18.54 -5.17 -6.48
CA GLU A 175 18.12 -6.42 -7.13
C GLU A 175 16.80 -6.92 -6.54
N SER A 176 16.74 -7.04 -5.22
CA SER A 176 15.56 -7.55 -4.54
C SER A 176 14.36 -6.62 -4.71
N GLY A 177 14.54 -5.29 -4.59
CA GLY A 177 13.48 -4.32 -4.82
C GLY A 177 12.95 -4.34 -6.25
N ASN A 178 13.83 -4.51 -7.24
CA ASN A 178 13.41 -4.58 -8.64
C ASN A 178 12.62 -5.85 -8.98
N ALA A 179 12.78 -6.95 -8.23
CA ALA A 179 11.88 -8.10 -8.33
C ALA A 179 10.42 -7.77 -7.95
N TYR A 180 10.17 -6.62 -7.30
CA TYR A 180 8.83 -6.08 -7.00
C TYR A 180 8.46 -4.87 -7.87
N GLY A 181 9.24 -4.59 -8.93
CA GLY A 181 8.95 -3.50 -9.87
C GLY A 181 9.22 -2.10 -9.31
N CYS A 182 10.24 -1.94 -8.46
CA CYS A 182 10.58 -0.65 -7.86
C CYS A 182 11.31 0.32 -8.80
N GLY A 183 11.89 -0.15 -9.90
CA GLY A 183 12.53 0.70 -10.91
C GLY A 183 13.80 1.41 -10.43
N LEU A 184 14.56 0.76 -9.54
CA LEU A 184 15.79 1.26 -8.96
C LEU A 184 16.96 1.06 -9.94
N LYS A 185 17.73 2.11 -10.21
CA LYS A 185 18.87 2.07 -11.13
C LYS A 185 20.18 1.77 -10.42
N SER A 186 20.31 2.19 -9.16
CA SER A 186 21.49 1.98 -8.34
C SER A 186 21.16 2.11 -6.86
N THR A 187 22.11 1.78 -5.99
CA THR A 187 21.98 1.94 -4.53
C THR A 187 21.69 3.40 -4.15
N SER A 188 22.14 4.37 -4.95
CA SER A 188 21.84 5.79 -4.70
C SER A 188 20.34 6.10 -4.78
N ASP A 189 19.56 5.36 -5.58
CA ASP A 189 18.10 5.55 -5.62
C ASP A 189 17.42 5.13 -4.31
N LEU A 190 18.05 4.23 -3.54
CA LEU A 190 17.53 3.78 -2.26
C LEU A 190 17.76 4.79 -1.13
N HIS A 191 18.64 5.78 -1.35
CA HIS A 191 18.83 6.91 -0.45
C HIS A 191 17.76 8.00 -0.61
N ASP A 192 17.02 7.98 -1.72
CA ASP A 192 15.81 8.77 -1.86
C ASP A 192 14.69 8.15 -0.99
N PRO A 193 14.25 8.83 0.09
CA PRO A 193 13.26 8.28 1.00
C PRO A 193 11.94 7.96 0.30
N TYR A 194 11.57 8.70 -0.74
CA TYR A 194 10.31 8.52 -1.45
C TYR A 194 10.32 7.23 -2.27
N LYS A 195 11.41 6.98 -3.01
CA LYS A 195 11.60 5.71 -3.74
C LYS A 195 11.69 4.52 -2.79
N ASN A 196 12.44 4.68 -1.69
CA ASN A 196 12.62 3.64 -0.68
C ASN A 196 11.27 3.25 -0.05
N LEU A 197 10.47 4.22 0.39
CA LEU A 197 9.16 3.99 0.98
C LEU A 197 8.15 3.42 -0.03
N SER A 198 8.10 3.95 -1.26
CA SER A 198 7.25 3.39 -2.32
C SER A 198 7.58 1.93 -2.64
N CYS A 199 8.88 1.58 -2.66
CA CYS A 199 9.29 0.19 -2.84
C CYS A 199 8.87 -0.69 -1.66
N GLY A 200 8.99 -0.18 -0.43
CA GLY A 200 8.48 -0.85 0.76
C GLY A 200 6.97 -1.16 0.69
N ILE A 201 6.16 -0.22 0.18
CA ILE A 201 4.71 -0.44 -0.04
C ILE A 201 4.49 -1.60 -1.02
N ARG A 202 5.19 -1.63 -2.16
CA ARG A 202 5.06 -2.71 -3.16
C ARG A 202 5.37 -4.10 -2.58
N ILE A 203 6.44 -4.20 -1.81
CA ILE A 203 6.86 -5.45 -1.17
C ILE A 203 5.83 -5.89 -0.13
N LEU A 204 5.39 -4.99 0.76
CA LEU A 204 4.36 -5.28 1.74
C LEU A 204 3.06 -5.72 1.06
N ASN A 205 2.62 -5.00 0.03
CA ASN A 205 1.40 -5.28 -0.71
C ASN A 205 1.42 -6.69 -1.33
N ARG A 206 2.51 -7.03 -2.02
CA ARG A 206 2.72 -8.34 -2.63
C ARG A 206 2.51 -9.49 -1.64
N TRP A 207 3.04 -9.34 -0.43
CA TRP A 207 2.97 -10.39 0.59
C TRP A 207 1.68 -10.37 1.39
N MET A 208 1.05 -9.20 1.56
CA MET A 208 -0.29 -9.10 2.13
C MET A 208 -1.32 -9.82 1.25
N GLY A 209 -1.34 -9.53 -0.05
CA GLY A 209 -2.26 -10.20 -0.99
C GLY A 209 -2.03 -11.71 -1.07
N ARG A 210 -0.78 -12.16 -0.92
CA ARG A 210 -0.44 -13.60 -0.99
C ARG A 210 -0.69 -14.37 0.30
N ASP A 211 -0.32 -13.81 1.45
CA ASP A 211 -0.34 -14.55 2.72
C ASP A 211 -1.52 -14.16 3.64
N ALA A 212 -2.25 -13.10 3.29
CA ALA A 212 -3.36 -12.55 4.07
C ALA A 212 -3.02 -12.31 5.55
N ARG A 213 -1.82 -11.75 5.79
CA ARG A 213 -1.29 -11.49 7.13
C ARG A 213 -0.15 -10.48 7.12
N ILE A 214 0.00 -9.75 8.22
CA ILE A 214 1.02 -8.71 8.38
C ILE A 214 2.40 -9.36 8.53
N ALA A 215 2.53 -10.41 9.36
CA ALA A 215 3.82 -11.02 9.67
C ALA A 215 3.70 -12.48 10.16
N GLY A 216 4.74 -12.94 10.88
CA GLY A 216 4.76 -14.20 11.60
C GLY A 216 5.29 -15.39 10.79
N GLN A 217 5.41 -16.53 11.48
CA GLN A 217 5.84 -17.79 10.91
C GLN A 217 4.67 -18.77 10.93
N VAL A 218 4.34 -19.36 9.78
CA VAL A 218 3.28 -20.35 9.63
C VAL A 218 3.88 -21.58 8.98
N SER A 219 3.75 -22.74 9.65
CA SER A 219 4.33 -24.02 9.21
C SER A 219 5.81 -23.91 8.84
N GLY A 220 6.60 -23.27 9.72
CA GLY A 220 8.05 -23.11 9.54
C GLY A 220 8.48 -22.02 8.54
N SER A 221 7.55 -21.38 7.82
CA SER A 221 7.88 -20.35 6.82
C SER A 221 7.45 -18.95 7.26
N TRP A 222 8.31 -17.96 7.08
CA TRP A 222 7.96 -16.55 7.27
C TRP A 222 6.89 -16.09 6.28
N LYS A 223 5.99 -15.21 6.75
CA LYS A 223 4.83 -14.70 6.00
C LYS A 223 4.70 -13.18 6.12
N GLY A 224 3.95 -12.58 5.21
CA GLY A 224 3.73 -11.13 5.17
C GLY A 224 5.06 -10.37 5.05
N GLY A 225 5.17 -9.24 5.72
CA GLY A 225 6.40 -8.45 5.75
C GLY A 225 7.60 -9.19 6.34
N ALA A 226 7.39 -10.20 7.20
CA ALA A 226 8.48 -10.98 7.81
C ALA A 226 9.29 -11.80 6.80
N ARG A 227 8.78 -11.99 5.58
CA ARG A 227 9.54 -12.60 4.49
C ARG A 227 10.74 -11.76 4.10
N TYR A 228 10.57 -10.45 4.05
CA TYR A 228 11.62 -9.51 3.67
C TYR A 228 12.33 -8.95 4.90
N TRP A 229 11.59 -8.35 5.84
CA TRP A 229 12.18 -7.59 6.94
C TRP A 229 12.36 -8.42 8.21
N ALA A 230 13.60 -8.47 8.70
CA ALA A 230 13.93 -9.16 9.94
C ALA A 230 13.24 -8.52 11.16
N VAL A 231 12.99 -7.21 11.17
CA VAL A 231 12.31 -6.53 12.29
C VAL A 231 10.86 -6.98 12.48
N LEU A 232 10.25 -7.63 11.47
CA LEU A 232 8.92 -8.22 11.54
C LEU A 232 8.92 -9.72 11.86
N ARG A 233 10.09 -10.33 12.09
CA ARG A 233 10.21 -11.73 12.53
C ARG A 233 10.15 -11.79 14.06
N SER A 234 9.28 -12.64 14.60
CA SER A 234 9.04 -12.76 16.05
C SER A 234 10.27 -13.18 16.86
N THR A 235 11.28 -13.74 16.21
CA THR A 235 12.57 -14.10 16.81
C THR A 235 13.48 -12.90 17.06
N ASN A 236 13.16 -11.72 16.52
CA ASN A 236 14.00 -10.52 16.64
C ASN A 236 13.41 -9.52 17.64
N SER A 237 14.27 -8.90 18.44
CA SER A 237 13.85 -7.99 19.51
C SER A 237 13.00 -6.77 19.08
N PRO A 238 13.14 -6.21 17.85
CA PRO A 238 12.25 -5.14 17.39
C PRO A 238 10.78 -5.55 17.26
N TYR A 239 10.50 -6.81 16.90
CA TYR A 239 9.13 -7.27 16.61
C TYR A 239 8.15 -6.96 17.73
N ALA A 240 8.48 -7.37 18.96
CA ALA A 240 7.62 -7.15 20.11
C ALA A 240 7.36 -5.66 20.38
N LYS A 241 8.33 -4.79 20.10
CA LYS A 241 8.20 -3.34 20.25
C LYS A 241 7.33 -2.73 19.16
N ILE A 242 7.45 -3.20 17.92
CA ILE A 242 6.60 -2.79 16.78
C ILE A 242 5.14 -3.20 17.05
N VAL A 243 4.90 -4.44 17.46
CA VAL A 243 3.56 -4.94 17.81
C VAL A 243 2.96 -4.13 18.96
N ALA A 244 3.71 -3.90 20.04
CA ALA A 244 3.21 -3.11 21.17
C ALA A 244 2.87 -1.67 20.76
N ALA A 245 3.71 -1.02 19.95
CA ALA A 245 3.50 0.35 19.52
C ALA A 245 2.29 0.49 18.58
N THR A 246 2.14 -0.41 17.62
CA THR A 246 1.00 -0.41 16.67
C THR A 246 -0.31 -0.72 17.38
N LYS A 247 -0.31 -1.67 18.32
CA LYS A 247 -1.49 -1.98 19.14
C LYS A 247 -1.95 -0.81 20.03
N ALA A 248 -1.03 0.11 20.36
CA ALA A 248 -1.30 1.23 21.26
C ALA A 248 -1.85 2.50 20.56
N ILE A 249 -1.89 2.54 19.23
CA ILE A 249 -2.41 3.71 18.50
C ILE A 249 -3.93 3.81 18.67
N SER A 250 -4.48 5.03 18.65
CA SER A 250 -5.88 5.33 18.97
C SER A 250 -6.88 4.50 18.16
N ILE A 251 -6.66 4.33 16.86
CA ILE A 251 -7.55 3.58 15.97
C ILE A 251 -7.57 2.07 16.26
N CYS A 252 -6.57 1.53 16.97
CA CYS A 252 -6.43 0.10 17.25
C CYS A 252 -6.91 -0.33 18.65
N LYS A 253 -7.20 0.65 19.53
CA LYS A 253 -7.70 0.44 20.89
C LYS A 253 -9.22 0.31 20.91
#